data_AF-Q91491-F1
#
_entry.id   AF-Q91491-F1
#
_cell.length_a   1.000
_cell.length_b   1.000
_cell.length_c   1.000
_cell.angle_alpha   90.00
_cell.angle_beta   90.00
_cell.angle_gamma   90.00
#
_symmetry.space_group_name_H-M   'P 1'
#
loop_
_entity.id
_entity.type
_entity.pdbx_description
1 polymer ?
#
loop_
_entity_poly.entity_id
_entity_poly.type
_entity_poly.pdbx_seq_one_letter_code
_entity_poly.pdbx_strand_id
1 'polypeptide(L)'
;EFPHWLEDAVNTLGLVPDPGNEQQLKDSLESVKLRVEQLPTRKGILKCLNDRGASAFQSKSLVPEQRFKLETHLLQGNNRWTKVSKDLPEKQKEIEESLKDFALFQQQLNLLTLWISTTKQQLESYTQAPLPGIFNIQETEERVLAKQPDVEDIFSKAQHFYQDKPISQPLKGKIDNLNSDWKIINKLLHDLKQSHQPGVASSTLQTVSVVAQMPVTTETSFTKLDMPSSLLMDVPALADFNKAWVELTDWLSLLDRVIKSQLVTVGDVEEINDMIIKQKATLQDLDQ
;
A
#
# COMPACT_ATOMS: atom_id res chain seq x y z
N GLU A 1 -43.21 2.57 22.33
CA GLU A 1 -42.17 1.59 21.94
C GLU A 1 -42.10 1.34 20.43
N PHE A 2 -43.04 0.62 19.77
CA PHE A 2 -42.93 0.31 18.34
C PHE A 2 -42.82 1.55 17.40
N PRO A 3 -43.60 2.64 17.59
CA PRO A 3 -43.43 3.84 16.77
C PRO A 3 -42.10 4.56 16.97
N HIS A 4 -41.56 4.52 18.20
CA HIS A 4 -40.27 5.15 18.52
C HIS A 4 -39.13 4.35 17.86
N TRP A 5 -39.21 3.02 17.90
CA TRP A 5 -38.26 2.16 17.19
C TRP A 5 -38.29 2.41 15.67
N LEU A 6 -39.47 2.62 15.07
CA LEU A 6 -39.58 2.97 13.65
C LEU A 6 -38.92 4.32 13.34
N GLU A 7 -39.09 5.31 14.20
CA GLU A 7 -38.45 6.61 14.06
C GLU A 7 -36.92 6.51 14.17
N ASP A 8 -36.42 5.79 15.17
CA ASP A 8 -35.00 5.52 15.32
C ASP A 8 -34.41 4.79 14.11
N ALA A 9 -35.14 3.81 13.56
CA ALA A 9 -34.72 3.09 12.37
C ALA A 9 -34.66 4.00 11.12
N VAL A 10 -35.62 4.91 10.97
CA VAL A 10 -35.61 5.93 9.91
C VAL A 10 -34.43 6.89 10.10
N ASN A 11 -34.12 7.28 11.33
CA ASN A 11 -32.96 8.13 11.62
C ASN A 11 -31.65 7.41 11.26
N THR A 12 -31.53 6.11 11.57
CA THR A 12 -30.36 5.30 11.16
C THR A 12 -30.24 5.24 9.62
N LEU A 13 -31.36 5.11 8.90
CA LEU A 13 -31.36 5.14 7.42
C LEU A 13 -30.97 6.51 6.84
N GLY A 14 -31.28 7.59 7.56
CA GLY A 14 -30.94 8.96 7.15
C GLY A 14 -29.48 9.34 7.33
N LEU A 15 -28.68 8.52 8.03
CA LEU A 15 -27.24 8.72 8.15
C LEU A 15 -26.58 8.38 6.81
N VAL A 16 -25.95 9.39 6.20
CA VAL A 16 -25.09 9.22 5.03
C VAL A 16 -23.67 8.99 5.55
N PRO A 17 -23.16 7.74 5.53
CA PRO A 17 -21.80 7.47 5.95
C PRO A 17 -20.80 8.07 4.96
N ASP A 18 -19.70 8.60 5.49
CA ASP A 18 -18.59 9.10 4.68
C ASP A 18 -17.77 7.90 4.15
N PRO A 19 -17.68 7.71 2.82
CA PRO A 19 -16.93 6.59 2.25
C PRO A 19 -15.42 6.65 2.55
N GLY A 20 -14.87 7.81 2.91
CA GLY A 20 -13.47 8.00 3.27
C GLY A 20 -13.16 7.81 4.77
N ASN A 21 -14.17 7.50 5.60
CA ASN A 21 -14.01 7.32 7.04
C ASN A 21 -14.38 5.88 7.47
N GLU A 22 -13.37 5.02 7.51
CA GLU A 22 -13.52 3.62 7.90
C GLU A 22 -14.21 3.43 9.25
N GLN A 23 -13.89 4.27 10.24
CA GLN A 23 -14.48 4.14 11.57
C GLN A 23 -15.97 4.49 11.53
N GLN A 24 -16.34 5.59 10.88
CA GLN A 24 -17.74 5.98 10.73
C GLN A 24 -18.53 4.92 9.96
N LEU A 25 -17.95 4.33 8.90
CA LEU A 25 -18.57 3.24 8.16
C LEU A 25 -18.81 2.01 9.06
N LYS A 26 -17.84 1.65 9.91
CA LYS A 26 -17.98 0.55 10.88
C LYS A 26 -19.05 0.83 11.93
N ASP A 27 -19.05 2.03 12.51
CA ASP A 27 -20.03 2.44 13.53
C ASP A 27 -21.46 2.46 12.95
N SER A 28 -21.59 2.95 11.71
CA SER A 28 -22.85 2.95 10.97
C SER A 28 -23.30 1.52 10.64
N LEU A 29 -22.37 0.63 10.26
CA LEU A 29 -22.67 -0.77 9.98
C LEU A 29 -23.17 -1.49 11.23
N GLU A 30 -22.51 -1.30 12.38
CA GLU A 30 -22.94 -1.89 13.65
C GLU A 30 -24.35 -1.43 14.02
N SER A 31 -24.61 -0.12 13.89
CA SER A 31 -25.92 0.48 14.15
C SER A 31 -27.02 -0.12 13.25
N VAL A 32 -26.76 -0.25 11.95
CA VAL A 32 -27.71 -0.85 10.99
C VAL A 32 -27.90 -2.35 11.25
N LYS A 33 -26.83 -3.10 11.52
CA LYS A 33 -26.90 -4.54 11.85
C LYS A 33 -27.77 -4.80 13.06
N LEU A 34 -27.59 -4.03 14.13
CA LEU A 34 -28.43 -4.11 15.32
C LEU A 34 -29.92 -3.90 15.00
N ARG A 35 -30.25 -3.01 14.06
CA ARG A 35 -31.63 -2.75 13.64
C ARG A 35 -32.18 -3.89 12.75
N VAL A 36 -31.36 -4.42 11.85
CA VAL A 36 -31.70 -5.57 10.99
C VAL A 36 -32.00 -6.81 11.83
N GLU A 37 -31.17 -7.10 12.85
CA GLU A 37 -31.38 -8.22 13.78
C GLU A 37 -32.69 -8.12 14.58
N GLN A 38 -33.16 -6.89 14.84
CA GLN A 38 -34.44 -6.68 15.52
C GLN A 38 -35.66 -6.85 14.61
N LEU A 39 -35.50 -6.87 13.28
CA LEU A 39 -36.64 -6.94 12.33
C LEU A 39 -37.58 -8.12 12.60
N PRO A 40 -37.12 -9.37 12.84
CA PRO A 40 -38.03 -10.50 13.09
C PRO A 40 -38.93 -10.26 14.31
N THR A 41 -38.36 -9.78 15.42
CA THR A 41 -39.09 -9.47 16.64
C THR A 41 -40.11 -8.34 16.41
N ARG A 42 -39.70 -7.27 15.70
CA ARG A 42 -40.56 -6.13 15.39
C ARG A 42 -41.69 -6.49 14.42
N LYS A 43 -41.46 -7.41 13.48
CA LYS A 43 -42.48 -7.98 12.59
C LYS A 43 -43.57 -8.70 13.40
N GLY A 44 -43.19 -9.45 14.44
CA GLY A 44 -44.12 -10.08 15.36
C GLY A 44 -45.00 -9.06 16.09
N ILE A 45 -44.40 -7.98 16.61
CA ILE A 45 -45.13 -6.89 17.28
C ILE A 45 -46.11 -6.20 16.32
N LEU A 46 -45.70 -5.93 15.08
CA LEU A 46 -46.57 -5.34 14.07
C LEU A 46 -47.78 -6.24 13.77
N LYS A 47 -47.56 -7.55 13.64
CA LYS A 47 -48.65 -8.51 13.45
C LYS A 47 -49.66 -8.43 14.61
N CYS A 48 -49.17 -8.48 15.85
CA CYS A 48 -50.02 -8.33 17.03
C CYS A 48 -50.78 -6.99 17.06
N LEU A 49 -50.15 -5.90 16.64
CA LEU A 49 -50.80 -4.58 16.52
C LEU A 49 -51.92 -4.58 15.48
N ASN A 50 -51.68 -5.18 14.32
CA ASN A 50 -52.68 -5.31 13.26
C ASN A 50 -53.86 -6.20 13.69
N ASP A 51 -53.60 -7.33 14.33
CA ASP A 51 -54.63 -8.26 14.83
C ASP A 51 -55.51 -7.59 15.91
N ARG A 52 -54.88 -6.83 16.83
CA ARG A 52 -55.59 -6.02 17.83
C ARG A 52 -56.40 -4.88 17.18
N GLY A 53 -55.84 -4.23 16.16
CA GLY A 53 -56.55 -3.22 15.36
C GLY A 53 -57.80 -3.79 14.70
N ALA A 54 -57.66 -4.93 14.02
CA ALA A 54 -58.76 -5.64 13.38
C ALA A 54 -59.86 -6.02 14.36
N SER A 55 -59.48 -6.51 15.54
CA SER A 55 -60.41 -6.82 16.64
C SER A 55 -61.13 -5.58 17.16
N ALA A 56 -60.41 -4.47 17.34
CA ALA A 56 -60.99 -3.19 17.74
C ALA A 56 -62.01 -2.69 16.71
N PHE A 57 -61.73 -2.84 15.42
CA PHE A 57 -62.65 -2.46 14.34
C PHE A 57 -63.95 -3.31 14.29
N GLN A 58 -63.98 -4.48 14.92
CA GLN A 58 -65.20 -5.29 15.03
C GLN A 58 -66.07 -4.87 16.23
N SER A 59 -65.53 -4.09 17.16
CA SER A 59 -66.27 -3.59 18.32
C SER A 59 -67.27 -2.52 17.93
N LYS A 60 -68.54 -2.71 18.32
CA LYS A 60 -69.64 -1.76 18.11
C LYS A 60 -69.53 -0.50 19.00
N SER A 61 -68.58 -0.46 19.94
CA SER A 61 -68.41 0.64 20.90
C SER A 61 -67.49 1.77 20.42
N LEU A 62 -66.86 1.63 19.25
CA LEU A 62 -65.92 2.62 18.72
C LEU A 62 -66.65 3.72 17.94
N VAL A 63 -66.45 4.97 18.38
CA VAL A 63 -66.99 6.16 17.70
C VAL A 63 -66.30 6.33 16.34
N PRO A 64 -67.00 6.78 15.27
CA PRO A 64 -66.42 6.90 13.92
C PRO A 64 -65.10 7.68 13.84
N GLU A 65 -64.97 8.78 14.59
CA GLU A 65 -63.76 9.60 14.67
C GLU A 65 -62.55 8.84 15.22
N GLN A 66 -62.74 8.06 16.29
CA GLN A 66 -61.68 7.24 16.88
C GLN A 66 -61.28 6.10 15.97
N ARG A 67 -62.25 5.51 15.26
CA ARG A 67 -62.02 4.48 14.25
C ARG A 67 -61.14 5.00 13.13
N PHE A 68 -61.48 6.16 12.56
CA PHE A 68 -60.71 6.79 11.48
C PHE A 68 -59.27 7.12 11.90
N LYS A 69 -59.09 7.66 13.11
CA LYS A 69 -57.75 7.92 13.68
C LYS A 69 -56.92 6.64 13.82
N LEU A 70 -57.51 5.58 14.37
CA LEU A 70 -56.82 4.31 14.55
C LEU A 70 -56.43 3.68 13.20
N GLU A 71 -57.33 3.71 12.23
CA GLU A 71 -57.08 3.23 10.86
C GLU A 71 -55.94 4.00 10.19
N THR A 72 -55.95 5.33 10.30
CA THR A 72 -54.89 6.19 9.79
C THR A 72 -53.53 5.86 10.43
N HIS A 73 -53.47 5.71 11.75
CA HIS A 73 -52.22 5.41 12.46
C HIS A 73 -51.69 4.01 12.13
N LEU A 74 -52.56 3.00 12.02
CA LEU A 74 -52.16 1.65 11.61
C LEU A 74 -51.66 1.63 10.17
N LEU A 75 -52.32 2.33 9.25
CA LEU A 75 -51.88 2.44 7.87
C LEU A 75 -50.51 3.12 7.77
N GLN A 76 -50.32 4.24 8.46
CA GLN A 76 -49.04 4.95 8.52
C GLN A 76 -47.92 4.06 9.10
N GLY A 77 -48.20 3.35 10.19
CA GLY A 77 -47.25 2.42 10.82
C GLY A 77 -46.85 1.27 9.90
N ASN A 78 -47.83 0.65 9.23
CA ASN A 78 -47.60 -0.42 8.26
C ASN A 78 -46.78 0.07 7.05
N ASN A 79 -47.08 1.25 6.52
CA ASN A 79 -46.35 1.83 5.40
C ASN A 79 -44.89 2.13 5.77
N ARG A 80 -44.66 2.74 6.94
CA ARG A 80 -43.32 2.99 7.47
C ARG A 80 -42.56 1.69 7.69
N TRP A 81 -43.20 0.69 8.28
CA TRP A 81 -42.60 -0.63 8.46
C TRP A 81 -42.16 -1.25 7.14
N THR A 82 -43.04 -1.29 6.13
CA THR A 82 -42.71 -1.87 4.82
C THR A 82 -41.46 -1.24 4.25
N LYS A 83 -41.39 0.10 4.30
CA LYS A 83 -40.20 0.85 3.85
C LYS A 83 -38.96 0.48 4.68
N VAL A 84 -39.00 0.65 6.00
CA VAL A 84 -37.87 0.37 6.89
C VAL A 84 -37.37 -1.07 6.79
N SER A 85 -38.29 -2.04 6.67
CA SER A 85 -37.94 -3.46 6.57
C SER A 85 -37.22 -3.84 5.28
N LYS A 86 -37.39 -3.04 4.23
CA LYS A 86 -36.70 -3.19 2.94
C LYS A 86 -35.39 -2.40 2.93
N ASP A 87 -35.46 -1.14 3.35
CA ASP A 87 -34.35 -0.19 3.22
C ASP A 87 -33.20 -0.51 4.19
N LEU A 88 -33.47 -1.08 5.37
CA LEU A 88 -32.42 -1.42 6.35
C LEU A 88 -31.44 -2.48 5.83
N PRO A 89 -31.88 -3.65 5.32
CA PRO A 89 -30.97 -4.61 4.69
C PRO A 89 -30.23 -4.04 3.47
N GLU A 90 -30.90 -3.23 2.65
CA GLU A 90 -30.27 -2.57 1.49
C GLU A 90 -29.15 -1.63 1.95
N LYS A 91 -29.40 -0.82 2.99
CA LYS A 91 -28.40 0.07 3.58
C LYS A 91 -27.25 -0.71 4.22
N GLN A 92 -27.53 -1.83 4.89
CA GLN A 92 -26.48 -2.70 5.44
C GLN A 92 -25.52 -3.14 4.32
N LYS A 93 -26.08 -3.63 3.21
CA LYS A 93 -25.31 -4.12 2.07
C LYS A 93 -24.48 -3.00 1.44
N GLU A 94 -25.06 -1.82 1.24
CA GLU A 94 -24.36 -0.62 0.72
C GLU A 94 -23.14 -0.25 1.58
N ILE A 95 -23.28 -0.27 2.91
CA ILE A 95 -22.18 0.03 3.83
C ILE A 95 -21.11 -1.07 3.79
N GLU A 96 -21.50 -2.34 3.72
CA GLU A 96 -20.57 -3.48 3.59
C GLU A 96 -19.76 -3.43 2.28
N GLU A 97 -20.41 -3.08 1.17
CA GLU A 97 -19.75 -2.86 -0.12
C GLU A 97 -18.77 -1.69 -0.06
N SER A 98 -19.18 -0.56 0.53
CA SER A 98 -18.32 0.61 0.72
C SER A 98 -17.07 0.29 1.56
N LEU A 99 -17.24 -0.47 2.65
CA LEU A 99 -16.11 -0.93 3.49
C LEU A 99 -15.16 -1.85 2.73
N LYS A 100 -15.69 -2.74 1.89
CA LYS A 100 -14.88 -3.63 1.06
C LYS A 100 -14.06 -2.83 0.04
N ASP A 101 -14.68 -1.87 -0.63
CA ASP A 101 -14.01 -1.01 -1.61
C ASP A 101 -12.92 -0.16 -0.94
N PHE A 102 -13.20 0.39 0.24
CA PHE A 102 -12.21 1.11 1.04
C PHE A 102 -11.04 0.23 1.46
N ALA A 103 -11.29 -1.01 1.90
CA ALA A 103 -10.25 -1.95 2.28
C ALA A 103 -9.33 -2.32 1.08
N LEU A 104 -9.93 -2.55 -0.10
CA LEU A 104 -9.17 -2.78 -1.33
C LEU A 104 -8.31 -1.56 -1.69
N PHE A 105 -8.87 -0.36 -1.60
CA PHE A 105 -8.13 0.88 -1.81
C PHE A 105 -6.95 1.03 -0.84
N GLN A 106 -7.15 0.80 0.47
CA GLN A 106 -6.08 0.83 1.47
C GLN A 106 -4.98 -0.17 1.13
N GLN A 107 -5.33 -1.39 0.71
CA GLN A 107 -4.36 -2.40 0.33
C GLN A 107 -3.52 -1.95 -0.88
N GLN A 108 -4.17 -1.45 -1.94
CA GLN A 108 -3.48 -0.95 -3.12
C GLN A 108 -2.56 0.24 -2.77
N LEU A 109 -3.05 1.18 -1.96
CA LEU A 109 -2.27 2.32 -1.47
C LEU A 109 -1.03 1.88 -0.69
N ASN A 110 -1.17 0.92 0.23
CA ASN A 110 -0.04 0.45 1.04
C ASN A 110 1.00 -0.29 0.18
N LEU A 111 0.56 -1.14 -0.76
CA LEU A 111 1.47 -1.84 -1.68
C LEU A 111 2.26 -0.86 -2.55
N LEU A 112 1.59 0.15 -3.08
CA LEU A 112 2.21 1.17 -3.90
C LEU A 112 3.14 2.06 -3.08
N THR A 113 2.76 2.42 -1.85
CA THR A 113 3.61 3.18 -0.92
C THR A 113 4.92 2.45 -0.64
N LEU A 114 4.84 1.14 -0.37
CA LEU A 114 6.02 0.31 -0.13
C LEU A 114 6.93 0.29 -1.37
N TRP A 115 6.34 0.03 -2.55
CA TRP A 115 7.09 -0.04 -3.79
C TRP A 115 7.75 1.30 -4.15
N ILE A 116 7.06 2.43 -3.98
CA ILE A 116 7.61 3.77 -4.18
C ILE A 116 8.76 4.00 -3.19
N SER A 117 8.59 3.68 -1.91
CA SER A 117 9.64 3.85 -0.90
C SER A 117 10.90 3.04 -1.24
N THR A 118 10.75 1.77 -1.62
CA THR A 118 11.87 0.92 -2.04
C THR A 118 12.56 1.47 -3.28
N THR A 119 11.79 1.88 -4.29
CA THR A 119 12.33 2.42 -5.55
C THR A 119 13.07 3.74 -5.31
N LYS A 120 12.50 4.62 -4.47
CA LYS A 120 13.15 5.86 -4.04
C LYS A 120 14.48 5.58 -3.34
N GLN A 121 14.50 4.66 -2.37
CA GLN A 121 15.73 4.29 -1.66
C GLN A 121 16.81 3.72 -2.60
N GLN A 122 16.41 2.91 -3.59
CA GLN A 122 17.32 2.38 -4.62
C GLN A 122 17.91 3.49 -5.51
N LEU A 123 17.09 4.46 -5.92
CA LEU A 123 17.55 5.60 -6.71
C LEU A 123 18.45 6.53 -5.90
N GLU A 124 18.11 6.78 -4.63
CA GLU A 124 18.93 7.59 -3.72
C GLU A 124 20.29 6.94 -3.46
N SER A 125 20.33 5.63 -3.18
CA SER A 125 21.59 4.93 -2.93
C SER A 125 22.51 4.96 -4.16
N TYR A 126 21.95 4.78 -5.36
CA TYR A 126 22.70 4.90 -6.60
C TYR A 126 23.20 6.32 -6.88
N THR A 127 22.37 7.33 -6.58
CA THR A 127 22.76 8.75 -6.76
C THR A 127 23.91 9.14 -5.82
N GLN A 128 23.96 8.57 -4.61
CA GLN A 128 25.03 8.83 -3.63
C GLN A 128 26.31 8.02 -3.92
N ALA A 129 26.18 6.77 -4.38
CA ALA A 129 27.31 5.90 -4.70
C ALA A 129 27.09 5.18 -6.05
N PRO A 130 27.43 5.83 -7.17
CA PRO A 130 27.22 5.24 -8.50
C PRO A 130 28.15 4.04 -8.69
N LEU A 131 27.60 2.82 -8.64
CA LEU A 131 28.30 1.59 -8.98
C LEU A 131 28.07 1.27 -10.46
N PRO A 132 29.09 1.37 -11.34
CA PRO A 132 28.95 1.08 -12.76
C PRO A 132 28.57 -0.40 -12.98
N GLY A 133 27.53 -0.65 -13.78
CA GLY A 133 27.15 -2.00 -14.23
C GLY A 133 26.20 -2.80 -13.33
N ILE A 134 25.92 -2.34 -12.10
CA ILE A 134 24.99 -3.03 -11.16
C ILE A 134 23.56 -2.49 -11.28
N PHE A 135 23.39 -1.20 -11.59
CA PHE A 135 22.08 -0.56 -11.65
C PHE A 135 21.72 -0.14 -13.08
N ASN A 136 20.62 -0.69 -13.61
CA ASN A 136 20.08 -0.31 -14.91
C ASN A 136 19.02 0.79 -14.74
N ILE A 137 19.41 2.02 -15.09
CA ILE A 137 18.54 3.20 -15.03
C ILE A 137 17.35 3.05 -15.97
N GLN A 138 17.56 2.51 -17.17
CA GLN A 138 16.51 2.34 -18.19
C GLN A 138 15.46 1.31 -17.74
N GLU A 139 15.90 0.17 -17.18
CA GLU A 139 14.99 -0.82 -16.61
C GLU A 139 14.16 -0.23 -15.45
N THR A 140 14.77 0.61 -14.62
CA THR A 140 14.05 1.27 -13.52
C THR A 140 13.07 2.32 -14.04
N GLU A 141 13.41 3.07 -15.09
CA GLU A 141 12.51 4.00 -15.77
C GLU A 141 11.29 3.26 -16.34
N GLU A 142 11.48 2.13 -17.02
CA GLU A 142 10.40 1.29 -17.54
C GLU A 142 9.48 0.76 -16.43
N ARG A 143 10.06 0.31 -15.30
CA ARG A 143 9.29 -0.13 -14.12
C ARG A 143 8.48 1.01 -13.50
N VAL A 144 9.03 2.24 -13.47
CA VAL A 144 8.32 3.42 -12.98
C VAL A 144 7.18 3.82 -13.93
N LEU A 145 7.42 3.84 -15.24
CA LEU A 145 6.38 4.12 -16.23
C LEU A 145 5.24 3.09 -16.17
N ALA A 146 5.56 1.80 -15.99
CA ALA A 146 4.55 0.76 -15.82
C ALA A 146 3.68 0.95 -14.56
N LYS A 147 4.16 1.69 -13.56
CA LYS A 147 3.43 1.99 -12.30
C LYS A 147 2.69 3.31 -12.30
N GLN A 148 2.88 4.16 -13.30
CA GLN A 148 2.12 5.38 -13.48
C GLN A 148 0.58 5.18 -13.46
N PRO A 149 -0.02 4.21 -14.19
CA PRO A 149 -1.47 4.01 -14.15
C PRO A 149 -1.97 3.61 -12.75
N ASP A 150 -1.20 2.82 -12.01
CA ASP A 150 -1.54 2.42 -10.64
C ASP A 150 -1.58 3.64 -9.70
N VAL A 151 -0.62 4.56 -9.86
CA VAL A 151 -0.54 5.82 -9.12
C VAL A 151 -1.72 6.74 -9.47
N GLU A 152 -2.04 6.88 -10.74
CA GLU A 152 -3.16 7.71 -11.23
C GLU A 152 -4.53 7.14 -10.80
N ASP A 153 -4.70 5.82 -10.81
CA ASP A 153 -5.89 5.13 -10.31
C ASP A 153 -6.08 5.37 -8.80
N ILE A 154 -5.00 5.28 -8.00
CA ILE A 154 -5.04 5.61 -6.58
C ILE A 154 -5.45 7.06 -6.36
N PHE A 155 -4.90 8.02 -7.11
CA PHE A 155 -5.30 9.42 -6.97
C PHE A 155 -6.75 9.68 -7.39
N SER A 156 -7.21 9.01 -8.45
CA SER A 156 -8.60 9.11 -8.92
C SER A 156 -9.59 8.55 -7.90
N LYS A 157 -9.31 7.35 -7.37
CA LYS A 157 -10.10 6.73 -6.29
C LYS A 157 -10.07 7.56 -5.01
N ALA A 158 -8.89 8.06 -4.66
CA ALA A 158 -8.74 8.98 -3.56
C ALA A 158 -9.65 10.20 -3.74
N GLN A 159 -9.71 10.78 -4.94
CA GLN A 159 -10.61 11.88 -5.28
C GLN A 159 -12.09 11.54 -5.11
N HIS A 160 -12.51 10.32 -5.44
CA HIS A 160 -13.87 9.87 -5.13
C HIS A 160 -14.15 9.80 -3.63
N PHE A 161 -13.18 9.38 -2.81
CA PHE A 161 -13.27 9.48 -1.36
C PHE A 161 -13.16 10.93 -0.83
N TYR A 162 -12.82 11.92 -1.68
CA TYR A 162 -12.62 13.34 -1.33
C TYR A 162 -13.80 14.26 -1.64
N GLN A 163 -14.90 13.80 -2.23
CA GLN A 163 -15.90 14.69 -2.83
C GLN A 163 -16.75 15.51 -1.85
N ASP A 164 -16.88 15.19 -0.54
CA ASP A 164 -17.92 15.86 0.29
C ASP A 164 -17.56 16.37 1.71
N LYS A 165 -16.44 16.01 2.36
CA LYS A 165 -16.16 16.48 3.75
C LYS A 165 -14.66 16.53 4.13
N PRO A 166 -14.27 17.34 5.14
CA PRO A 166 -12.90 17.38 5.64
C PRO A 166 -12.58 16.14 6.50
N ILE A 167 -12.16 15.07 5.81
CA ILE A 167 -11.04 14.16 6.11
C ILE A 167 -10.96 13.51 7.50
N SER A 168 -10.85 12.18 7.48
CA SER A 168 -10.09 11.42 8.48
C SER A 168 -8.58 11.67 8.26
N GLN A 169 -7.94 12.39 9.18
CA GLN A 169 -6.54 12.86 9.06
C GLN A 169 -5.49 11.82 8.58
N PRO A 170 -5.54 10.52 8.96
CA PRO A 170 -4.49 9.59 8.57
C PRO A 170 -4.46 9.21 7.10
N LEU A 171 -5.60 9.20 6.38
CA LEU A 171 -5.62 8.79 4.98
C LEU A 171 -5.01 9.86 4.07
N LYS A 172 -5.33 11.13 4.34
CA LYS A 172 -4.77 12.25 3.60
C LYS A 172 -3.25 12.27 3.67
N GLY A 173 -2.68 12.09 4.87
CA GLY A 173 -1.24 12.08 5.07
C GLY A 173 -0.54 11.00 4.25
N LYS A 174 -1.11 9.80 4.15
CA LYS A 174 -0.55 8.72 3.32
C LYS A 174 -0.50 9.08 1.85
N ILE A 175 -1.55 9.70 1.32
CA ILE A 175 -1.66 10.02 -0.11
C ILE A 175 -0.79 11.22 -0.47
N ASP A 176 -0.67 12.20 0.43
CA ASP A 176 0.25 13.32 0.29
C ASP A 176 1.73 12.87 0.32
N ASN A 177 2.07 11.92 1.21
CA ASN A 177 3.39 11.31 1.25
C ASN A 177 3.69 10.53 -0.03
N LEU A 178 2.76 9.67 -0.48
CA LEU A 178 2.89 8.93 -1.73
C LEU A 178 3.14 9.86 -2.92
N ASN A 179 2.39 10.96 -3.03
CA ASN A 179 2.56 11.96 -4.08
C ASN A 179 3.92 12.66 -4.01
N SER A 180 4.38 12.97 -2.80
CA SER A 180 5.68 13.60 -2.59
C SER A 180 6.82 12.66 -3.00
N ASP A 181 6.76 11.39 -2.59
CA ASP A 181 7.77 10.40 -2.95
C ASP A 181 7.75 10.06 -4.44
N TRP A 182 6.57 9.99 -5.06
CA TRP A 182 6.44 9.83 -6.51
C TRP A 182 7.12 10.96 -7.29
N LYS A 183 6.95 12.21 -6.85
CA LYS A 183 7.64 13.37 -7.45
C LYS A 183 9.16 13.29 -7.26
N ILE A 184 9.63 12.82 -6.11
CA ILE A 184 11.06 12.63 -5.85
C ILE A 184 11.65 11.58 -6.80
N ILE A 185 11.00 10.42 -6.96
CA ILE A 185 11.44 9.37 -7.90
C ILE A 185 11.58 9.91 -9.32
N ASN A 186 10.54 10.60 -9.82
CA ASN A 186 10.56 11.15 -11.16
C ASN A 186 11.67 12.19 -11.36
N LYS A 187 11.93 13.02 -10.33
CA LYS A 187 13.04 13.97 -10.35
C LYS A 187 14.41 13.26 -10.38
N LEU A 188 14.61 12.27 -9.49
CA LEU A 188 15.85 11.50 -9.42
C LEU A 188 16.14 10.76 -10.74
N LEU A 189 15.13 10.12 -11.33
CA LEU A 189 15.27 9.47 -12.63
C LEU A 189 15.64 10.46 -13.74
N HIS A 190 15.02 11.64 -13.76
CA HIS A 190 15.33 12.68 -14.72
C HIS A 190 16.78 13.19 -14.56
N ASP A 191 17.21 13.46 -13.34
CA ASP A 191 18.56 13.94 -13.04
C ASP A 191 19.64 12.89 -13.40
N LEU A 192 19.38 11.61 -13.09
CA LEU A 192 20.26 10.50 -13.47
C LEU A 192 20.35 10.33 -14.99
N LYS A 193 19.23 10.49 -15.71
CA LYS A 193 19.18 10.41 -17.17
C LYS A 193 19.99 11.52 -17.83
N GLN A 194 19.93 12.75 -17.29
CA GLN A 194 20.75 13.85 -17.78
C GLN A 194 22.25 13.60 -17.54
N SER A 195 22.61 13.01 -16.41
CA SER A 195 24.01 12.68 -16.07
C SER A 195 24.61 11.59 -16.98
N HIS A 196 23.80 10.66 -17.50
CA HIS A 196 24.24 9.50 -18.27
C HIS A 196 24.08 9.63 -19.80
N GLN A 197 23.65 10.78 -20.34
CA GLN A 197 23.60 10.96 -21.79
C GLN A 197 25.01 11.14 -22.40
N PRO A 198 25.37 10.37 -23.44
CA PRO A 198 26.61 10.57 -24.16
C PRO A 198 26.51 11.79 -25.09
N GLY A 199 27.07 12.92 -24.64
CA GLY A 199 27.55 14.02 -25.48
C GLY A 199 26.71 15.30 -25.47
N VAL A 200 27.14 16.31 -24.69
CA VAL A 200 27.94 17.45 -25.18
C VAL A 200 28.80 17.95 -23.99
N ALA A 201 30.06 18.24 -24.29
CA ALA A 201 31.08 18.71 -23.36
C ALA A 201 30.60 19.75 -22.33
N SER A 202 30.98 19.55 -21.07
CA SER A 202 31.43 20.65 -20.23
C SER A 202 32.91 20.44 -19.97
N SER A 203 33.72 20.92 -20.93
CA SER A 203 35.14 21.11 -20.71
C SER A 203 35.32 22.26 -19.72
N THR A 204 35.78 21.97 -18.52
CA THR A 204 36.72 22.87 -17.85
C THR A 204 38.06 22.18 -17.83
N LEU A 205 38.82 22.44 -18.90
CA LEU A 205 40.26 22.30 -18.88
C LEU A 205 40.80 23.16 -17.73
N GLN A 206 41.38 22.51 -16.72
CA GLN A 206 42.51 23.09 -16.00
C GLN A 206 43.73 22.22 -16.26
N THR A 207 44.40 22.56 -17.36
CA THR A 207 45.81 22.31 -17.60
C THR A 207 46.63 23.00 -16.51
N VAL A 208 47.21 22.23 -15.60
CA VAL A 208 48.54 22.54 -15.06
C VAL A 208 49.37 21.26 -15.09
N SER A 209 50.30 21.26 -16.03
CA SER A 209 51.41 20.33 -16.15
C SER A 209 52.36 20.48 -14.97
N VAL A 210 52.61 19.41 -14.22
CA VAL A 210 53.95 19.12 -13.69
C VAL A 210 54.25 17.63 -13.79
N VAL A 211 55.33 17.36 -14.51
CA VAL A 211 56.04 16.11 -14.75
C VAL A 211 56.59 15.52 -13.44
N ALA A 212 56.35 14.24 -13.18
CA ALA A 212 57.37 13.24 -12.79
C ALA A 212 56.74 11.90 -12.36
N GLN A 213 56.96 10.87 -13.20
CA GLN A 213 57.31 9.48 -12.86
C GLN A 213 56.35 8.63 -11.98
N MET A 214 55.75 7.62 -12.62
CA MET A 214 55.29 6.35 -12.02
C MET A 214 56.44 5.64 -11.25
N PRO A 215 56.17 4.78 -10.23
CA PRO A 215 55.27 3.63 -10.37
C PRO A 215 54.41 3.23 -9.12
N VAL A 216 53.34 2.47 -9.41
CA VAL A 216 52.74 1.37 -8.62
C VAL A 216 52.72 1.50 -7.09
N THR A 217 51.53 1.64 -6.50
CA THR A 217 51.11 0.82 -5.36
C THR A 217 49.59 0.92 -5.14
N THR A 218 48.94 -0.22 -5.33
CA THR A 218 47.62 -0.56 -4.83
C THR A 218 47.64 -0.57 -3.30
N GLU A 219 47.01 0.37 -2.62
CA GLU A 219 46.56 0.15 -1.23
C GLU A 219 45.23 0.86 -0.96
N THR A 220 44.21 0.03 -0.76
CA THR A 220 42.85 0.35 -0.33
C THR A 220 42.89 0.93 1.08
N SER A 221 42.78 2.26 1.20
CA SER A 221 42.59 2.92 2.50
C SER A 221 41.10 3.08 2.78
N PHE A 222 40.51 2.10 3.45
CA PHE A 222 39.20 2.24 4.08
C PHE A 222 39.30 3.21 5.27
N THR A 223 38.90 4.46 5.06
CA THR A 223 38.70 5.42 6.14
C THR A 223 37.26 5.33 6.63
N LYS A 224 37.12 4.62 7.76
CA LYS A 224 36.18 4.85 8.87
C LYS A 224 35.04 5.84 8.57
N LEU A 225 33.83 5.33 8.30
CA LEU A 225 32.61 6.12 8.35
C LEU A 225 31.86 5.76 9.64
N ASP A 226 31.78 6.75 10.53
CA ASP A 226 31.02 6.70 11.78
C ASP A 226 29.51 6.46 11.53
N MET A 227 28.94 5.66 12.42
CA MET A 227 27.54 5.21 12.42
C MET A 227 26.61 6.33 12.95
N PRO A 228 25.41 6.56 12.39
CA PRO A 228 24.34 7.15 13.15
C PRO A 228 23.58 6.05 13.91
N SER A 229 23.81 6.02 15.22
CA SER A 229 23.00 5.28 16.19
C SER A 229 21.52 5.64 16.08
N SER A 230 20.69 4.67 15.77
CA SER A 230 19.32 4.56 16.30
C SER A 230 18.87 3.12 16.22
N LEU A 231 18.39 2.60 17.36
CA LEU A 231 17.89 1.25 17.63
C LEU A 231 18.93 0.25 18.15
N LEU A 232 19.48 0.58 19.31
CA LEU A 232 20.01 -0.42 20.24
C LEU A 232 18.82 -1.02 21.01
N MET A 233 18.32 -2.18 20.54
CA MET A 233 17.63 -3.22 21.34
C MET A 233 17.71 -4.54 20.54
N ASP A 234 18.62 -5.39 21.01
CA ASP A 234 18.79 -6.84 20.83
C ASP A 234 18.05 -7.55 19.69
N VAL A 235 18.81 -7.95 18.67
CA VAL A 235 18.56 -9.24 18.03
C VAL A 235 19.92 -9.90 17.74
N PRO A 236 20.28 -11.01 18.42
CA PRO A 236 21.42 -11.85 18.03
C PRO A 236 21.43 -12.15 16.51
N ALA A 237 20.25 -12.26 15.90
CA ALA A 237 20.07 -12.42 14.46
C ALA A 237 20.59 -11.27 13.60
N LEU A 238 20.69 -10.02 14.11
CA LEU A 238 21.28 -8.91 13.36
C LEU A 238 22.82 -8.99 13.34
N ALA A 239 23.42 -9.48 14.42
CA ALA A 239 24.85 -9.76 14.48
C ALA A 239 25.19 -10.95 13.56
N ASP A 240 24.37 -12.01 13.58
CA ASP A 240 24.51 -13.16 12.69
C ASP A 240 24.30 -12.75 11.23
N PHE A 241 23.34 -11.86 10.93
CA PHE A 241 23.12 -11.31 9.60
C PHE A 241 24.32 -10.47 9.13
N ASN A 242 24.83 -9.57 9.95
CA ASN A 242 26.01 -8.77 9.62
C ASN A 242 27.25 -9.65 9.40
N LYS A 243 27.40 -10.71 10.20
CA LYS A 243 28.47 -11.70 10.02
C LYS A 243 28.31 -12.45 8.69
N ALA A 244 27.12 -12.96 8.39
CA ALA A 244 26.83 -13.63 7.13
C ALA A 244 27.02 -12.72 5.91
N TRP A 245 26.72 -11.43 6.05
CA TRP A 245 26.93 -10.42 5.01
C TRP A 245 28.41 -10.16 4.75
N VAL A 246 29.22 -10.05 5.80
CA VAL A 246 30.69 -9.92 5.69
C VAL A 246 31.30 -11.16 5.05
N GLU A 247 30.90 -12.36 5.48
CA GLU A 247 31.36 -13.61 4.89
C GLU A 247 31.00 -13.67 3.40
N LEU A 248 29.76 -13.37 3.02
CA LEU A 248 29.33 -13.37 1.62
C LEU A 248 30.12 -12.35 0.78
N THR A 249 30.41 -11.17 1.34
CA THR A 249 31.25 -10.17 0.67
C THR A 249 32.69 -10.66 0.46
N ASP A 250 33.23 -11.41 1.41
CA ASP A 250 34.56 -12.02 1.32
C ASP A 250 34.58 -13.17 0.29
N TRP A 251 33.56 -14.03 0.27
CA TRP A 251 33.40 -15.08 -0.74
C TRP A 251 33.27 -14.51 -2.15
N LEU A 252 32.48 -13.45 -2.34
CA LEU A 252 32.37 -12.77 -3.63
C LEU A 252 33.69 -12.12 -4.06
N SER A 253 34.44 -11.55 -3.12
CA SER A 253 35.76 -10.97 -3.39
C SER A 253 36.78 -12.04 -3.78
N LEU A 254 36.74 -13.21 -3.14
CA LEU A 254 37.56 -14.36 -3.49
C LEU A 254 37.22 -14.87 -4.90
N LEU A 255 35.94 -14.99 -5.22
CA LEU A 255 35.46 -15.45 -6.52
C LEU A 255 35.86 -14.46 -7.63
N ASP A 256 35.73 -13.16 -7.40
CA ASP A 256 36.19 -12.11 -8.33
C ASP A 256 37.71 -12.18 -8.56
N ARG A 257 38.50 -12.39 -7.49
CA ARG A 257 39.95 -12.58 -7.60
C ARG A 257 40.31 -13.84 -8.39
N VAL A 258 39.61 -14.94 -8.16
CA VAL A 258 39.84 -16.22 -8.85
C VAL A 258 39.52 -16.08 -10.33
N ILE A 259 38.39 -15.47 -10.70
CA ILE A 259 38.02 -15.21 -12.10
C ILE A 259 39.06 -14.31 -12.80
N LYS A 260 39.49 -13.23 -12.13
CA LYS A 260 40.51 -12.34 -12.69
C LYS A 260 41.88 -13.01 -12.84
N SER A 261 42.20 -13.97 -11.97
CA SER A 261 43.44 -14.77 -12.06
C SER A 261 43.39 -15.91 -13.09
N GLN A 262 42.23 -16.20 -13.69
CA GLN A 262 42.01 -17.28 -14.66
C GLN A 262 42.12 -16.82 -16.14
N LEU A 263 42.74 -15.67 -16.41
CA LEU A 263 43.06 -15.25 -17.76
C LEU A 263 44.19 -16.14 -18.33
N VAL A 264 43.86 -17.03 -19.25
CA VAL A 264 44.82 -17.84 -20.01
C VAL A 264 45.13 -17.15 -21.34
N THR A 265 46.39 -17.15 -21.77
CA THR A 265 46.78 -16.62 -23.07
C THR A 265 46.26 -17.54 -24.17
N VAL A 266 45.40 -17.03 -25.06
CA VAL A 266 44.81 -17.82 -26.15
C VAL A 266 45.90 -18.18 -27.17
N GLY A 267 46.53 -19.36 -27.01
CA GLY A 267 47.60 -19.83 -27.89
C GLY A 267 48.45 -20.98 -27.32
N ASP A 268 48.46 -21.18 -26.00
CA ASP A 268 49.16 -22.29 -25.34
C ASP A 268 48.15 -23.36 -24.88
N VAL A 269 48.12 -24.49 -25.59
CA VAL A 269 47.12 -25.55 -25.38
C VAL A 269 47.39 -26.33 -24.09
N GLU A 270 48.65 -26.45 -23.66
CA GLU A 270 49.01 -27.05 -22.37
C GLU A 270 48.52 -26.18 -21.19
N GLU A 271 48.72 -24.86 -21.24
CA GLU A 271 48.27 -23.93 -20.20
C GLU A 271 46.74 -23.89 -20.08
N ILE A 272 46.03 -23.97 -21.21
CA ILE A 272 44.57 -24.08 -21.25
C ILE A 272 44.11 -25.39 -20.59
N ASN A 273 44.75 -26.52 -20.90
CA ASN A 273 44.39 -27.81 -20.34
C ASN A 273 44.64 -27.89 -18.82
N ASP A 274 45.77 -27.34 -18.35
CA ASP A 274 46.09 -27.26 -16.93
C ASP A 274 45.12 -26.35 -16.17
N MET A 275 44.71 -25.23 -16.77
CA MET A 275 43.68 -24.34 -16.20
C MET A 275 42.31 -25.02 -16.12
N ILE A 276 41.92 -25.81 -17.13
CA ILE A 276 40.67 -26.59 -17.12
C ILE A 276 40.68 -27.63 -16.01
N ILE A 277 41.80 -28.34 -15.81
CA ILE A 277 41.95 -29.31 -14.70
C ILE A 277 41.81 -28.60 -13.35
N LYS A 278 42.41 -27.42 -13.22
CA LYS A 278 42.35 -26.60 -12.00
C LYS A 278 40.94 -26.05 -11.72
N GLN A 279 40.24 -25.59 -12.75
CA GLN A 279 38.83 -25.18 -12.67
C GLN A 279 37.92 -26.34 -12.29
N LYS A 280 38.16 -27.54 -12.83
CA LYS A 280 37.40 -28.75 -12.49
C LYS A 280 37.58 -29.15 -11.03
N ALA A 281 38.80 -29.02 -10.48
CA ALA A 281 39.05 -29.25 -9.07
C ALA A 281 38.38 -28.20 -8.17
N THR A 282 38.40 -26.93 -8.58
CA THR A 282 37.76 -25.84 -7.80
C THR A 282 36.23 -25.96 -7.81
N LEU A 283 35.63 -26.39 -8.93
CA LEU A 283 34.19 -26.69 -9.01
C LEU A 283 33.79 -27.88 -8.13
N GLN A 284 34.66 -28.88 -7.98
CA GLN A 284 34.41 -30.05 -7.14
C GLN A 284 34.50 -29.73 -5.64
N ASP A 285 35.34 -28.76 -5.26
CA ASP A 285 35.48 -28.25 -3.89
C ASP A 285 34.30 -27.34 -3.48
N LEU A 286 33.63 -26.71 -4.46
CA LEU A 286 32.44 -25.85 -4.25
C LEU A 286 31.12 -26.63 -4.13
N ASP A 287 31.09 -27.89 -4.56
CA ASP A 287 29.91 -28.77 -4.54
C ASP A 287 29.82 -29.65 -3.27
N GLN A 288 30.80 -29.54 -2.36
CA GLN A 288 30.79 -30.13 -1.01
C GLN A 288 30.25 -29.16 0.04
#